data_AF-A0A7J8CA18-F1
#
_entry.id   AF-A0A7J8CA18-F1
#
_cell.length_a   1.000
_cell.length_b   1.000
_cell.length_c   1.000
_cell.angle_alpha   90.00
_cell.angle_beta   90.00
_cell.angle_gamma   90.00
#
_symmetry.space_group_name_H-M   'P 1'
#
loop_
_entity.id
_entity.type
_entity.pdbx_description
1 polymer ?
#
loop_
_entity_poly.entity_id
_entity_poly.type
_entity_poly.pdbx_seq_one_letter_code
_entity_poly.pdbx_strand_id
1 'polypeptide(L)'
;MRQLVPLFSSLVRAHVEGPGSHQRAGPCGANGKSVAPKNHHHLCCYLLRVLQRLRCHLSMSSPTQADQPCDFLDAPSQLQKLQEFLETYILLTEQGPPREATSFPILSPEEGRKSTATGLSRWLAYLCWLLLGVTSLATAFFTALYSLELSKDQATSWVISMILSVLQNVFVIQPVKVTVLSLSMALILNRVPSLTREKEQQTRRILALSAKCSSSPGSRDKGNPIYVAPAMNSPVQRPDRTLQEKKLLKLTGDMLVQILFFVLLMTTVNSTQNSSRFYFHQALWKSFSHRFSEIKLMNHFYPWASHTLLPNLYGDYTGFITDGNSFLLGNVLLRQIRILKPSHQDLEDTENYRVNWRPPKTNSTESDSIWHYQNQETLGAYPIQGEFATYSGGGYTVRLGRNSSTATRVLQHLEQSHWLDCRTKSLFVEFVVFNANVNLFCVVTLILESNNVGTKALLSSL
;
A
#
# COMPACT_ATOMS: atom_id res chain seq x y z
N MET A 1 -19.92 10.30 -71.50
CA MET A 1 -18.75 9.63 -72.10
C MET A 1 -18.63 9.73 -73.63
N ARG A 2 -19.59 10.30 -74.39
CA ARG A 2 -19.53 10.39 -75.87
C ARG A 2 -18.66 11.53 -76.46
N GLN A 3 -18.21 12.51 -75.66
CA GLN A 3 -17.36 13.61 -76.14
C GLN A 3 -15.89 13.51 -75.66
N LEU A 4 -15.59 12.58 -74.75
CA LEU A 4 -14.31 12.57 -74.05
C LEU A 4 -13.18 11.92 -74.88
N VAL A 5 -13.53 10.92 -75.69
CA VAL A 5 -12.57 10.17 -76.53
C VAL A 5 -12.00 11.00 -77.69
N PRO A 6 -12.80 11.74 -78.49
CA PRO A 6 -12.25 12.59 -79.55
C PRO A 6 -11.46 13.79 -79.00
N LEU A 7 -11.87 14.34 -77.84
CA LEU A 7 -11.14 15.41 -77.15
C LEU A 7 -9.81 14.92 -76.57
N PHE A 8 -9.75 13.67 -76.10
CA PHE A 8 -8.50 13.08 -75.63
C PHE A 8 -7.55 12.76 -76.78
N SER A 9 -8.07 12.27 -77.91
CA SER A 9 -7.33 12.05 -79.16
C SER A 9 -6.75 13.36 -79.73
N SER A 10 -7.54 14.44 -79.75
CA SER A 10 -7.07 15.74 -80.25
C SER A 10 -6.07 16.40 -79.29
N LEU A 11 -6.24 16.24 -77.97
CA LEU A 11 -5.33 16.78 -76.97
C LEU A 11 -3.98 16.05 -76.94
N VAL A 12 -3.98 14.72 -77.16
CA VAL A 12 -2.74 13.94 -77.32
C VAL A 12 -2.04 14.30 -78.64
N ARG A 13 -2.78 14.44 -79.76
CA ARG A 13 -2.20 14.85 -81.05
C ARG A 13 -1.61 16.26 -80.99
N ALA A 14 -2.30 17.22 -80.36
CA ALA A 14 -1.82 18.60 -80.20
C ALA A 14 -0.62 18.75 -79.25
N HIS A 15 -0.37 17.78 -78.37
CA HIS A 15 0.82 17.76 -77.51
C HIS A 15 2.01 17.02 -78.12
N VAL A 16 1.76 16.05 -79.02
CA VAL A 16 2.82 15.30 -79.72
C VAL A 16 3.27 16.03 -81.00
N GLU A 17 2.36 16.67 -81.73
CA GLU A 17 2.68 17.59 -82.84
C GLU A 17 2.85 19.02 -82.31
N GLY A 18 4.02 19.30 -81.71
CA GLY A 18 4.44 20.69 -81.49
C GLY A 18 4.63 21.43 -82.83
N PRO A 19 4.37 22.75 -82.91
CA PRO A 19 4.28 23.47 -84.17
C PRO A 19 5.64 23.55 -84.90
N GLY A 20 5.72 22.89 -86.05
CA GLY A 20 6.81 23.02 -87.01
C GLY A 20 6.56 24.15 -88.01
N SER A 21 7.39 25.20 -87.92
CA SER A 21 7.82 26.12 -88.98
C SER A 21 6.90 27.30 -89.41
N HIS A 22 7.37 28.53 -89.13
CA HIS A 22 7.60 29.59 -90.13
C HIS A 22 8.33 30.79 -89.49
N GLN A 23 9.67 30.87 -89.62
CA GLN A 23 10.37 32.07 -90.14
C GLN A 23 11.89 31.85 -90.17
N ARG A 24 12.51 32.57 -91.09
CA ARG A 24 13.79 32.33 -91.78
C ARG A 24 14.84 33.32 -91.29
N ALA A 25 16.09 32.85 -91.12
CA ALA A 25 17.40 33.54 -91.23
C ALA A 25 18.36 33.18 -90.07
N GLY A 26 19.56 32.65 -90.40
CA GLY A 26 20.66 32.33 -89.45
C GLY A 26 21.58 33.53 -89.15
N PRO A 27 22.86 33.34 -88.72
CA PRO A 27 23.56 32.12 -88.33
C PRO A 27 24.29 32.17 -86.94
N CYS A 28 24.56 30.96 -86.43
CA CYS A 28 25.62 30.45 -85.54
C CYS A 28 26.20 31.26 -84.35
N GLY A 29 26.16 30.63 -83.16
CA GLY A 29 27.07 30.92 -82.04
C GLY A 29 26.65 30.37 -80.67
N ALA A 30 26.79 29.05 -80.48
CA ALA A 30 26.76 28.23 -79.25
C ALA A 30 26.56 28.89 -77.84
N ASN A 31 25.45 28.52 -77.17
CA ASN A 31 25.42 27.85 -75.86
C ASN A 31 23.98 27.83 -75.29
N GLY A 32 23.39 26.64 -75.12
CA GLY A 32 22.08 26.50 -74.49
C GLY A 32 21.64 25.04 -74.39
N LYS A 33 21.95 24.39 -73.26
CA LYS A 33 21.47 23.04 -72.92
C LYS A 33 19.97 23.11 -72.61
N SER A 34 19.13 22.63 -73.53
CA SER A 34 17.70 22.42 -73.33
C SER A 34 17.46 21.16 -72.49
N VAL A 35 17.19 21.35 -71.20
CA VAL A 35 16.73 20.31 -70.25
C VAL A 35 15.21 20.22 -70.39
N ALA A 36 14.73 19.48 -71.40
CA ALA A 36 13.29 19.28 -71.64
C ALA A 36 12.81 17.84 -71.96
N PRO A 37 13.57 16.72 -71.84
CA PRO A 37 13.01 15.41 -72.21
C PRO A 37 12.43 14.58 -71.04
N LYS A 38 12.82 14.82 -69.78
CA LYS A 38 12.47 13.90 -68.65
C LYS A 38 11.00 13.96 -68.21
N ASN A 39 10.38 15.14 -68.21
CA ASN A 39 8.95 15.27 -67.83
C ASN A 39 8.01 14.70 -68.90
N HIS A 40 8.39 14.78 -70.18
CA HIS A 40 7.62 14.21 -71.29
C HIS A 40 7.58 12.68 -71.22
N HIS A 41 8.70 12.04 -70.89
CA HIS A 41 8.75 10.58 -70.75
C HIS A 41 7.83 10.06 -69.64
N HIS A 42 7.84 10.69 -68.46
CA HIS A 42 6.93 10.30 -67.37
C HIS A 42 5.44 10.53 -67.71
N LEU A 43 5.13 11.61 -68.44
CA LEU A 43 3.78 11.87 -68.92
C LEU A 43 3.32 10.81 -69.92
N CYS A 44 4.18 10.41 -70.86
CA CYS A 44 3.92 9.33 -71.82
C CYS A 44 3.68 7.98 -71.12
N CYS A 45 4.51 7.63 -70.12
CA CYS A 45 4.31 6.41 -69.32
C CYS A 45 2.99 6.43 -68.53
N TYR A 46 2.61 7.59 -67.99
CA TYR A 46 1.33 7.76 -67.31
C TYR A 46 0.14 7.60 -68.27
N LEU A 47 0.21 8.25 -69.44
CA LEU A 47 -0.83 8.15 -70.49
C LEU A 47 -1.00 6.71 -70.99
N LEU A 48 0.09 5.97 -71.17
CA LEU A 48 0.05 4.56 -71.55
C LEU A 48 -0.68 3.69 -70.51
N ARG A 49 -0.41 3.95 -69.22
CA ARG A 49 -1.02 3.22 -68.09
C ARG A 49 -2.51 3.55 -67.94
N VAL A 50 -2.92 4.78 -68.27
CA VAL A 50 -4.33 5.20 -68.32
C VAL A 50 -5.06 4.56 -69.52
N LEU A 51 -4.42 4.51 -70.69
CA LEU A 51 -4.95 3.84 -71.89
C LEU A 51 -5.15 2.33 -71.66
N GLN A 52 -4.21 1.65 -71.00
CA GLN A 52 -4.35 0.24 -70.62
C GLN A 52 -5.52 0.02 -69.65
N ARG A 53 -5.72 0.89 -68.66
CA ARG A 53 -6.90 0.81 -67.76
C ARG A 53 -8.21 1.02 -68.49
N LEU A 54 -8.28 1.99 -69.41
CA LEU A 54 -9.46 2.24 -70.24
C LEU A 54 -9.77 1.03 -71.14
N ARG A 55 -8.74 0.38 -71.71
CA ARG A 55 -8.88 -0.86 -72.49
C ARG A 55 -9.44 -2.00 -71.65
N CYS A 56 -8.92 -2.22 -70.44
CA CYS A 56 -9.45 -3.23 -69.52
C CYS A 56 -10.91 -2.98 -69.12
N HIS A 57 -11.30 -1.71 -68.93
CA HIS A 57 -12.69 -1.35 -68.66
C HIS A 57 -13.60 -1.56 -69.87
N LEU A 58 -13.14 -1.26 -71.09
CA LEU A 58 -13.88 -1.49 -72.34
C LEU A 58 -14.00 -3.00 -72.67
N SER A 59 -12.99 -3.82 -72.35
CA SER A 59 -13.06 -5.28 -72.54
C SER A 59 -13.97 -6.00 -71.54
N MET A 60 -14.26 -5.37 -70.38
CA MET A 60 -15.21 -5.89 -69.39
C MET A 60 -16.67 -5.52 -69.71
N SER A 61 -16.90 -4.68 -70.73
CA SER A 61 -18.22 -4.21 -71.14
C SER A 61 -18.45 -4.42 -72.64
N SER A 62 -18.59 -5.68 -73.07
CA SER A 62 -19.21 -6.04 -74.36
C SER A 62 -20.71 -6.31 -74.15
N PRO A 63 -21.62 -5.70 -74.94
CA PRO A 63 -23.05 -5.69 -74.64
C PRO A 63 -23.82 -6.85 -75.29
N THR A 64 -24.71 -7.47 -74.50
CA THR A 64 -25.90 -8.16 -74.99
C THR A 64 -26.87 -7.10 -75.57
N GLN A 65 -27.33 -7.30 -76.82
CA GLN A 65 -28.42 -6.63 -77.58
C GLN A 65 -29.32 -5.64 -76.82
N ALA A 66 -29.73 -4.46 -77.32
CA ALA A 66 -29.93 -3.97 -78.69
C ALA A 66 -29.97 -2.41 -78.69
N ASP A 67 -29.98 -1.84 -79.90
CA ASP A 67 -29.97 -0.41 -80.30
C ASP A 67 -28.61 0.30 -80.32
N GLN A 68 -28.00 0.21 -81.50
CA GLN A 68 -26.74 0.79 -81.91
C GLN A 68 -26.98 2.16 -82.57
N PRO A 69 -26.07 3.13 -82.38
CA PRO A 69 -25.58 3.94 -83.49
C PRO A 69 -24.16 3.50 -83.85
N CYS A 70 -23.86 3.41 -85.15
CA CYS A 70 -22.72 2.70 -85.76
C CYS A 70 -21.29 3.21 -85.47
N ASP A 71 -21.04 4.10 -84.51
CA ASP A 71 -19.71 4.69 -84.27
C ASP A 71 -18.83 3.92 -83.25
N PHE A 72 -19.32 2.80 -82.70
CA PHE A 72 -18.62 2.08 -81.62
C PHE A 72 -17.70 0.95 -82.10
N LEU A 73 -17.77 0.58 -83.39
CA LEU A 73 -16.94 -0.50 -83.96
C LEU A 73 -15.51 -0.07 -84.29
N ASP A 74 -15.23 1.24 -84.34
CA ASP A 74 -13.91 1.78 -84.74
C ASP A 74 -13.12 2.41 -83.58
N ALA A 75 -13.68 2.46 -82.37
CA ALA A 75 -12.98 2.93 -81.17
C ALA A 75 -11.80 2.02 -80.72
N PRO A 76 -11.88 0.67 -80.78
CA PRO A 76 -10.76 -0.18 -80.35
C PRO A 76 -9.61 -0.21 -81.37
N SER A 77 -9.89 -0.08 -82.67
CA SER A 77 -8.88 -0.02 -83.74
C SER A 77 -8.03 1.26 -83.63
N GLN A 78 -8.66 2.41 -83.35
CA GLN A 78 -7.98 3.70 -83.14
C GLN A 78 -7.14 3.72 -81.86
N LEU A 79 -7.61 3.09 -80.78
CA LEU A 79 -6.84 2.97 -79.53
C LEU A 79 -5.57 2.11 -79.71
N GLN A 80 -5.66 1.05 -80.51
CA GLN A 80 -4.53 0.16 -80.78
C GLN A 80 -3.45 0.84 -81.62
N LYS A 81 -3.85 1.64 -82.62
CA LYS A 81 -2.94 2.44 -83.45
C LYS A 81 -2.21 3.52 -82.64
N LEU A 82 -2.90 4.12 -81.66
CA LEU A 82 -2.30 5.12 -80.76
C LEU A 82 -1.33 4.48 -79.75
N GLN A 83 -1.63 3.28 -79.29
CA GLN A 83 -0.76 2.51 -78.39
C GLN A 83 0.56 2.13 -79.10
N GLU A 84 0.50 1.60 -80.33
CA GLU A 84 1.71 1.29 -81.12
C GLU A 84 2.56 2.54 -81.38
N PHE A 85 1.94 3.68 -81.67
CA PHE A 85 2.67 4.94 -81.86
C PHE A 85 3.40 5.39 -80.59
N LEU A 86 2.77 5.28 -79.43
CA LEU A 86 3.37 5.64 -78.14
C LEU A 86 4.49 4.66 -77.72
N GLU A 87 4.31 3.36 -77.95
CA GLU A 87 5.33 2.34 -77.69
C GLU A 87 6.55 2.55 -78.60
N THR A 88 6.35 2.88 -79.88
CA THR A 88 7.43 3.18 -80.83
C THR A 88 8.22 4.43 -80.41
N TYR A 89 7.54 5.46 -79.89
CA TYR A 89 8.18 6.70 -79.45
C TYR A 89 8.99 6.53 -78.14
N ILE A 90 8.50 5.68 -77.22
CA ILE A 90 9.20 5.35 -75.97
C ILE A 90 10.46 4.51 -76.27
N LEU A 91 10.37 3.55 -77.20
CA LEU A 91 11.52 2.71 -77.58
C LEU A 91 12.65 3.51 -78.26
N LEU A 92 12.31 4.56 -79.02
CA LEU A 92 13.27 5.47 -79.64
C LEU A 92 13.98 6.38 -78.61
N THR A 93 13.36 6.62 -77.44
CA THR A 93 13.87 7.51 -76.40
C THR A 93 14.80 6.81 -75.39
N GLU A 94 14.83 5.47 -75.36
CA GLU A 94 15.61 4.66 -74.42
C GLU A 94 17.06 4.35 -74.84
N GLN A 95 17.51 4.76 -76.04
CA GLN A 95 18.94 4.64 -76.41
C GLN A 95 19.77 5.82 -75.86
N GLY A 96 20.05 5.78 -74.56
CA GLY A 96 21.05 6.63 -73.91
C GLY A 96 21.57 5.99 -72.62
N PRO A 97 22.89 6.05 -72.33
CA PRO A 97 23.49 5.26 -71.25
C PRO A 97 23.06 5.74 -69.84
N PRO A 98 23.00 4.83 -68.85
CA PRO A 98 22.40 5.13 -67.55
C PRO A 98 23.37 5.94 -66.68
N ARG A 99 22.87 7.00 -66.03
CA ARG A 99 23.57 7.68 -64.93
C ARG A 99 22.67 7.83 -63.71
N GLU A 100 23.25 7.47 -62.57
CA GLU A 100 22.69 7.35 -61.24
C GLU A 100 21.79 8.53 -60.83
N ALA A 101 20.61 8.18 -60.31
CA ALA A 101 19.62 9.11 -59.80
C ALA A 101 19.75 9.24 -58.28
N THR A 102 20.25 10.37 -57.80
CA THR A 102 19.88 10.89 -56.48
C THR A 102 18.54 11.63 -56.63
N SER A 103 17.44 10.98 -56.25
CA SER A 103 16.13 11.63 -56.09
C SER A 103 15.76 11.72 -54.61
N PHE A 104 15.45 12.95 -54.18
CA PHE A 104 14.80 13.27 -52.91
C PHE A 104 13.38 12.65 -52.80
N PRO A 105 12.87 12.41 -51.58
CA PRO A 105 11.69 11.58 -51.35
C PRO A 105 10.38 12.35 -51.46
N ILE A 106 9.42 11.80 -52.20
CA ILE A 106 8.00 12.18 -52.11
C ILE A 106 7.24 10.99 -51.51
N LEU A 107 6.48 11.32 -50.46
CA LEU A 107 5.64 10.47 -49.62
C LEU A 107 4.92 9.36 -50.37
N SER A 108 5.30 8.11 -50.06
CA SER A 108 4.49 6.92 -50.31
C SER A 108 3.89 6.44 -48.98
N PRO A 109 2.67 5.86 -48.99
CA PRO A 109 2.04 5.31 -47.80
C PRO A 109 2.81 4.06 -47.34
N GLU A 110 2.70 3.77 -46.03
CA GLU A 110 3.41 2.71 -45.31
C GLU A 110 3.74 1.45 -46.10
N GLU A 111 5.03 1.17 -46.28
CA GLU A 111 5.53 -0.17 -46.54
C GLU A 111 6.82 -0.41 -45.73
N GLY A 112 6.70 -1.23 -44.68
CA GLY A 112 7.75 -2.15 -44.27
C GLY A 112 8.99 -1.59 -43.55
N ARG A 113 8.85 -0.77 -42.51
CA ARG A 113 9.92 -0.65 -41.50
C ARG A 113 9.95 -1.95 -40.68
N LYS A 114 10.95 -2.81 -40.92
CA LYS A 114 11.16 -4.08 -40.21
C LYS A 114 11.03 -3.88 -38.69
N SER A 115 10.07 -4.59 -38.11
CA SER A 115 9.57 -4.54 -36.74
C SER A 115 10.45 -5.27 -35.72
N THR A 116 11.77 -5.06 -35.73
CA THR A 116 12.65 -5.67 -34.71
C THR A 116 12.69 -4.88 -33.40
N ALA A 117 12.20 -3.63 -33.36
CA ALA A 117 12.20 -2.79 -32.15
C ALA A 117 10.98 -2.99 -31.23
N THR A 118 9.84 -3.47 -31.73
CA THR A 118 8.59 -3.61 -30.95
C THR A 118 8.45 -4.96 -30.21
N GLY A 119 9.26 -5.96 -30.56
CA GLY A 119 9.37 -7.23 -29.82
C GLY A 119 10.35 -7.13 -28.65
N LEU A 120 11.53 -6.53 -28.88
CA LEU A 120 12.56 -6.32 -27.86
C LEU A 120 12.08 -5.41 -26.72
N SER A 121 11.32 -4.36 -27.05
CA SER A 121 10.70 -3.42 -26.10
C SER A 121 9.74 -4.10 -25.12
N ARG A 122 8.95 -5.08 -25.55
CA ARG A 122 8.04 -5.82 -24.67
C ARG A 122 8.78 -6.76 -23.73
N TRP A 123 9.79 -7.48 -24.23
CA TRP A 123 10.61 -8.35 -23.40
C TRP A 123 11.42 -7.56 -22.36
N LEU A 124 11.99 -6.42 -22.76
CA LEU A 124 12.66 -5.49 -21.85
C LEU A 124 11.70 -4.93 -20.79
N ALA A 125 10.45 -4.65 -21.13
CA ALA A 125 9.45 -4.23 -20.15
C ALA A 125 9.20 -5.33 -19.10
N TYR A 126 9.04 -6.59 -19.53
CA TYR A 126 8.92 -7.72 -18.59
C TYR A 126 10.18 -7.91 -17.73
N LEU A 127 11.37 -7.72 -18.30
CA LEU A 127 12.63 -7.77 -17.57
C LEU A 127 12.70 -6.66 -16.50
N CYS A 128 12.26 -5.44 -16.83
CA CYS A 128 12.18 -4.34 -15.88
C CYS A 128 11.19 -4.62 -14.76
N TRP A 129 10.00 -5.16 -15.06
CA TRP A 129 9.03 -5.55 -14.04
C TRP A 129 9.56 -6.67 -13.14
N LEU A 130 10.26 -7.66 -13.71
CA LEU A 130 10.93 -8.72 -12.97
C LEU A 130 11.99 -8.15 -12.03
N LEU A 131 12.88 -7.28 -12.53
CA LEU A 131 13.92 -6.63 -11.73
C LEU A 131 13.33 -5.79 -10.60
N LEU A 132 12.23 -5.08 -10.86
CA LEU A 132 11.53 -4.28 -9.86
C LEU A 132 10.88 -5.17 -8.78
N GLY A 133 10.32 -6.31 -9.19
CA GLY A 133 9.80 -7.32 -8.27
C GLY A 133 10.89 -7.96 -7.42
N VAL A 134 12.01 -8.37 -8.04
CA VAL A 134 13.15 -8.99 -7.34
C VAL A 134 13.81 -8.01 -6.38
N THR A 135 14.01 -6.75 -6.78
CA THR A 135 14.57 -5.72 -5.89
C THR A 135 13.63 -5.41 -4.74
N SER A 136 12.32 -5.27 -4.98
CA SER A 136 11.31 -5.12 -3.93
C SER A 136 11.35 -6.28 -2.93
N LEU A 137 11.33 -7.52 -3.43
CA LEU A 137 11.37 -8.72 -2.59
C LEU A 137 12.67 -8.82 -1.78
N ALA A 138 13.82 -8.53 -2.41
CA ALA A 138 15.12 -8.50 -1.72
C ALA A 138 15.13 -7.43 -0.61
N THR A 139 14.66 -6.21 -0.89
CA THR A 139 14.58 -5.16 0.13
C THR A 139 13.64 -5.53 1.28
N ALA A 140 12.49 -6.14 1.00
CA ALA A 140 11.56 -6.61 2.03
C ALA A 140 12.19 -7.71 2.91
N PHE A 141 12.88 -8.67 2.30
CA PHE A 141 13.58 -9.74 3.00
C PHE A 141 14.67 -9.21 3.94
N PHE A 142 15.54 -8.33 3.45
CA PHE A 142 16.58 -7.72 4.29
C PHE A 142 15.99 -6.84 5.38
N THR A 143 14.95 -6.05 5.09
CA THR A 143 14.27 -5.23 6.10
C THR A 143 13.67 -6.10 7.20
N ALA A 144 13.08 -7.26 6.85
CA ALA A 144 12.54 -8.20 7.82
C ALA A 144 13.65 -8.80 8.71
N LEU A 145 14.79 -9.22 8.13
CA LEU A 145 15.92 -9.73 8.92
C LEU A 145 16.44 -8.68 9.91
N TYR A 146 16.71 -7.46 9.44
CA TYR A 146 17.14 -6.38 10.33
C TYR A 146 16.09 -6.05 11.39
N SER A 147 14.80 -6.12 11.06
CA SER A 147 13.73 -5.86 12.03
C SER A 147 13.70 -6.84 13.21
N LEU A 148 14.22 -8.06 13.04
CA LEU A 148 14.31 -9.06 14.11
C LEU A 148 15.48 -8.78 15.08
N GLU A 149 16.51 -8.07 14.62
CA GLU A 149 17.68 -7.73 15.43
C GLU A 149 17.54 -6.36 16.13
N LEU A 150 16.55 -5.55 15.75
CA LEU A 150 16.34 -4.22 16.33
C LEU A 150 15.85 -4.30 17.77
N SER A 151 16.49 -3.52 18.65
CA SER A 151 15.96 -3.27 19.99
C SER A 151 14.71 -2.37 19.93
N LYS A 152 13.90 -2.37 21.00
CA LYS A 152 12.64 -1.60 21.05
C LYS A 152 12.84 -0.11 20.75
N ASP A 153 13.88 0.50 21.29
CA ASP A 153 14.15 1.93 21.11
C ASP A 153 14.70 2.24 19.71
N GLN A 154 15.46 1.32 19.12
CA GLN A 154 15.91 1.45 17.74
C GLN A 154 14.73 1.27 16.77
N ALA A 155 13.83 0.34 17.04
CA ALA A 155 12.64 0.09 16.23
C ALA A 155 11.70 1.29 16.22
N THR A 156 11.47 1.93 17.37
CA THR A 156 10.64 3.15 17.44
C THR A 156 11.27 4.29 16.65
N SER A 157 12.58 4.53 16.80
CA SER A 157 13.29 5.55 16.02
C SER A 157 13.26 5.29 14.51
N TRP A 158 13.41 4.03 14.10
CA TRP A 158 13.34 3.62 12.71
C TRP A 158 11.94 3.82 12.11
N VAL A 159 10.88 3.42 12.82
CA VAL A 159 9.49 3.63 12.38
C VAL A 159 9.18 5.13 12.25
N ILE A 160 9.62 5.95 13.21
CA ILE A 160 9.43 7.40 13.15
C ILE A 160 10.14 7.99 11.92
N SER A 161 11.37 7.54 11.65
CA SER A 161 12.14 7.97 10.48
C SER A 161 11.48 7.52 9.16
N MET A 162 10.90 6.32 9.13
CA MET A 162 10.15 5.81 7.98
C MET A 162 8.88 6.63 7.73
N ILE A 163 8.07 6.90 8.76
CA ILE A 163 6.87 7.75 8.65
C ILE A 163 7.25 9.15 8.19
N LEU A 164 8.29 9.76 8.77
CA LEU A 164 8.75 11.08 8.38
C LEU A 164 9.23 11.12 6.92
N SER A 165 9.93 10.09 6.46
CA SER A 165 10.38 9.98 5.06
C SER A 165 9.21 9.87 4.07
N VAL A 166 8.14 9.15 4.44
CA VAL A 166 6.93 9.03 3.63
C VAL A 166 6.21 10.38 3.56
N LEU A 167 6.07 11.07 4.70
CA LEU A 167 5.47 12.41 4.75
C LEU A 167 6.27 13.42 3.91
N GLN A 168 7.59 13.43 4.05
CA GLN A 168 8.48 14.28 3.24
C GLN A 168 8.33 13.97 1.74
N ASN A 169 8.24 12.70 1.35
CA ASN A 169 8.05 12.33 -0.06
C ASN A 169 6.72 12.85 -0.62
N VAL A 170 5.62 12.61 0.11
CA VAL A 170 4.26 12.97 -0.32
C VAL A 170 4.06 14.49 -0.39
N PHE A 171 4.47 15.22 0.64
CA PHE A 171 4.21 16.66 0.75
C PHE A 171 5.27 17.53 0.07
N VAL A 172 6.53 17.10 0.01
CA VAL A 172 7.64 17.93 -0.49
C VAL A 172 8.15 17.42 -1.83
N ILE A 173 8.61 16.17 -1.90
CA ILE A 173 9.36 15.68 -3.07
C ILE A 173 8.46 15.53 -4.29
N GLN A 174 7.24 14.98 -4.16
CA GLN A 174 6.33 14.82 -5.28
C GLN A 174 5.93 16.17 -5.94
N PRO A 175 5.46 17.18 -5.18
CA PRO A 175 5.12 18.48 -5.77
C PRO A 175 6.33 19.18 -6.41
N VAL A 176 7.50 19.13 -5.77
CA VAL A 176 8.75 19.68 -6.33
C VAL A 176 9.11 18.97 -7.63
N LYS A 177 9.00 17.64 -7.70
CA LYS A 177 9.30 16.88 -8.92
C LYS A 177 8.36 17.25 -10.07
N VAL A 178 7.06 17.43 -9.80
CA VAL A 178 6.06 17.81 -10.81
C VAL A 178 6.32 19.23 -11.33
N THR A 179 6.64 20.17 -10.45
CA THR A 179 6.95 21.56 -10.83
C THR A 179 8.25 21.67 -11.63
N VAL A 180 9.28 20.92 -11.28
CA VAL A 180 10.53 20.86 -12.07
C VAL A 180 10.27 20.23 -13.44
N LEU A 181 9.51 19.13 -13.50
CA LEU A 181 9.18 18.49 -14.77
C LEU A 181 8.35 19.41 -15.67
N SER A 182 7.33 20.09 -15.13
CA SER A 182 6.51 21.03 -15.89
C SER A 182 7.31 22.23 -16.39
N LEU A 183 8.21 22.78 -15.56
CA LEU A 183 9.10 23.87 -15.94
C LEU A 183 10.07 23.45 -17.05
N SER A 184 10.68 22.26 -16.93
CA SER A 184 11.58 21.73 -17.94
C SER A 184 10.86 21.48 -19.28
N MET A 185 9.66 20.91 -19.25
CA MET A 185 8.82 20.72 -20.44
C MET A 185 8.40 22.05 -21.05
N ALA A 186 8.03 23.05 -20.24
CA ALA A 186 7.70 24.38 -20.74
C ALA A 186 8.90 25.05 -21.43
N LEU A 187 10.12 24.92 -20.88
CA LEU A 187 11.34 25.44 -21.51
C LEU A 187 11.68 24.75 -22.83
N ILE A 188 11.49 23.42 -22.92
CA ILE A 188 11.68 22.65 -24.15
C ILE A 188 10.61 23.00 -25.19
N LEU A 189 9.33 23.03 -24.78
CA LEU A 189 8.22 23.38 -25.67
C LEU A 189 8.26 24.84 -26.13
N ASN A 190 8.87 25.75 -25.37
CA ASN A 190 9.08 27.14 -25.79
C ASN A 190 10.29 27.31 -26.72
N ARG A 191 11.22 26.34 -26.78
CA ARG A 191 12.35 26.33 -27.73
C ARG A 191 11.97 25.83 -29.12
N VAL A 192 10.96 24.97 -29.22
CA VAL A 192 10.45 24.39 -30.48
C VAL A 192 9.58 25.33 -31.35
N PRO A 193 8.75 26.28 -30.86
CA PRO A 193 7.76 26.99 -31.68
C PRO A 193 8.38 28.06 -32.58
N SER A 194 9.60 28.52 -32.28
CA SER A 194 10.28 29.51 -33.13
C SER A 194 10.60 28.94 -34.51
N LEU A 195 10.97 27.65 -34.59
CA LEU A 195 11.32 26.97 -35.83
C LEU A 195 10.09 26.47 -36.62
N THR A 196 8.99 26.16 -35.91
CA THR A 196 7.73 25.73 -36.52
C THR A 196 6.86 26.89 -37.01
N ARG A 197 6.90 28.06 -36.33
CA ARG A 197 6.12 29.25 -36.75
C ARG A 197 6.49 29.73 -38.16
N GLU A 198 7.77 29.73 -38.52
CA GLU A 198 8.20 30.13 -39.88
C GLU A 198 7.72 29.15 -40.96
N LYS A 199 7.76 27.85 -40.68
CA LYS A 199 7.30 26.81 -41.62
C LYS A 199 5.78 26.79 -41.78
N GLU A 200 5.02 27.03 -40.71
CA GLU A 200 3.56 27.09 -40.75
C GLU A 200 3.05 28.33 -41.50
N GLN A 201 3.79 29.45 -41.43
CA GLN A 201 3.45 30.67 -42.17
C GLN A 201 3.65 30.51 -43.69
N GLN A 202 4.65 29.72 -44.10
CA GLN A 202 4.88 29.39 -45.51
C GLN A 202 3.85 28.40 -46.05
N THR A 203 3.47 27.37 -45.29
CA THR A 203 2.43 26.42 -45.72
C THR A 203 1.05 27.06 -45.79
N ARG A 204 0.70 27.99 -44.89
CA ARG A 204 -0.55 28.76 -44.97
C ARG A 204 -0.63 29.66 -46.21
N ARG A 205 0.50 30.23 -46.68
CA ARG A 205 0.54 31.01 -47.94
C ARG A 205 0.33 30.13 -49.17
N ILE A 206 0.90 28.92 -49.17
CA ILE A 206 0.73 27.95 -50.27
C ILE A 206 -0.70 27.39 -50.31
N LEU A 207 -1.29 27.10 -49.14
CA LEU A 207 -2.68 26.65 -49.01
C LEU A 207 -3.70 27.73 -49.39
N ALA A 208 -3.41 29.01 -49.09
CA ALA A 208 -4.26 30.13 -49.50
C ALA A 208 -4.26 30.34 -51.02
N LEU A 209 -3.15 30.02 -51.70
CA LEU A 209 -3.06 30.03 -53.16
C LEU A 209 -3.79 28.82 -53.78
N SER A 210 -3.71 27.63 -53.16
CA SER A 210 -4.42 26.44 -53.65
C SER A 210 -5.94 26.50 -53.41
N ALA A 211 -6.39 27.15 -52.33
CA ALA A 211 -7.81 27.32 -52.04
C ALA A 211 -8.53 28.31 -52.98
N LYS A 212 -7.78 29.09 -53.78
CA LYS A 212 -8.36 30.04 -54.76
C LYS A 212 -8.92 29.33 -56.02
N CYS A 213 -8.61 28.05 -56.25
CA CYS A 213 -8.99 27.31 -57.46
C CYS A 213 -9.84 26.04 -57.24
N SER A 214 -10.44 25.83 -56.07
CA SER A 214 -11.41 24.75 -55.87
C SER A 214 -12.66 25.25 -55.15
N SER A 215 -13.57 25.85 -55.91
CA SER A 215 -14.94 26.06 -55.47
C SER A 215 -15.74 24.77 -55.69
N SER A 216 -15.95 23.99 -54.63
CA SER A 216 -17.11 23.08 -54.55
C SER A 216 -17.95 23.48 -53.33
N PRO A 217 -19.23 23.85 -53.52
CA PRO A 217 -20.07 24.37 -52.46
C PRO A 217 -20.72 23.22 -51.67
N GLY A 218 -20.57 23.27 -50.34
CA GLY A 218 -21.52 22.61 -49.45
C GLY A 218 -22.89 23.23 -49.65
N SER A 219 -23.88 22.40 -49.99
CA SER A 219 -25.26 22.81 -50.20
C SER A 219 -25.79 23.55 -48.96
N ARG A 220 -25.98 24.86 -49.12
CA ARG A 220 -26.73 25.70 -48.18
C ARG A 220 -28.19 25.67 -48.62
N ASP A 221 -29.05 25.04 -47.83
CA ASP A 221 -30.47 25.25 -47.96
C ASP A 221 -30.79 26.72 -47.58
N LYS A 222 -31.51 27.41 -48.46
CA LYS A 222 -31.65 28.89 -48.46
C LYS A 222 -32.74 29.37 -47.48
N GLY A 223 -33.26 28.50 -46.60
CA GLY A 223 -34.47 28.75 -45.82
C GLY A 223 -34.35 28.90 -44.30
N ASN A 224 -33.23 28.58 -43.64
CA ASN A 224 -33.15 28.62 -42.16
C ASN A 224 -31.76 29.07 -41.65
N PRO A 225 -31.65 30.11 -40.80
CA PRO A 225 -30.37 30.58 -40.26
C PRO A 225 -29.87 29.81 -39.02
N ILE A 226 -30.54 28.74 -38.59
CA ILE A 226 -30.15 27.99 -37.39
C ILE A 226 -29.22 26.85 -37.78
N TYR A 227 -27.95 26.96 -37.38
CA TYR A 227 -26.99 25.85 -37.45
C TYR A 227 -27.48 24.70 -36.56
N VAL A 228 -27.85 23.58 -37.18
CA VAL A 228 -28.16 22.33 -36.47
C VAL A 228 -26.89 21.49 -36.46
N ALA A 229 -26.27 21.34 -35.28
CA ALA A 229 -25.16 20.42 -35.11
C ALA A 229 -25.63 18.98 -35.36
N PRO A 230 -24.79 18.09 -35.93
CA PRO A 230 -25.15 16.69 -36.15
C PRO A 230 -25.67 16.07 -34.86
N ALA A 231 -26.86 15.46 -34.90
CA ALA A 231 -27.48 14.85 -33.73
C ALA A 231 -26.55 13.76 -33.18
N MET A 232 -25.93 14.04 -32.03
CA MET A 232 -25.07 13.10 -31.32
C MET A 232 -25.93 12.08 -30.58
N ASN A 233 -26.56 11.18 -31.34
CA ASN A 233 -27.32 10.06 -30.81
C ASN A 233 -26.36 8.91 -30.47
N SER A 234 -25.55 9.12 -29.45
CA SER A 234 -24.94 8.03 -28.69
C SER A 234 -25.28 8.27 -27.23
N PRO A 235 -25.79 7.29 -26.48
CA PRO A 235 -25.99 7.47 -25.05
C PRO A 235 -24.61 7.58 -24.43
N VAL A 236 -24.19 8.80 -24.09
CA VAL A 236 -23.04 9.02 -23.21
C VAL A 236 -23.50 8.58 -21.83
N GLN A 237 -23.38 7.28 -21.55
CA GLN A 237 -23.60 6.72 -20.22
C GLN A 237 -22.44 7.16 -19.30
N ARG A 238 -22.56 8.35 -18.72
CA ARG A 238 -21.61 8.92 -17.74
C ARG A 238 -22.38 9.65 -16.63
N PRO A 239 -22.90 8.90 -15.65
CA PRO A 239 -22.42 9.12 -14.27
C PRO A 239 -22.28 7.85 -13.41
N ASP A 240 -22.71 6.67 -13.88
CA ASP A 240 -22.69 5.45 -13.05
C ASP A 240 -21.26 4.98 -12.71
N ARG A 241 -20.32 5.14 -13.65
CA ARG A 241 -18.90 4.80 -13.43
C ARG A 241 -18.26 5.65 -12.33
N THR A 242 -18.52 6.95 -12.30
CA THR A 242 -17.95 7.86 -11.28
C THR A 242 -18.61 7.67 -9.92
N LEU A 243 -19.88 7.27 -9.88
CA LEU A 243 -20.56 6.89 -8.64
C LEU A 243 -20.03 5.55 -8.09
N GLN A 244 -19.77 4.57 -8.95
CA GLN A 244 -19.12 3.31 -8.57
C GLN A 244 -17.70 3.54 -8.03
N GLU A 245 -16.92 4.40 -8.67
CA GLU A 245 -15.58 4.78 -8.20
C GLU A 245 -15.63 5.45 -6.81
N LYS A 246 -16.56 6.38 -6.57
CA LYS A 246 -16.75 7.00 -5.26
C LYS A 246 -17.20 6.01 -4.18
N LYS A 247 -18.07 5.05 -4.54
CA LYS A 247 -18.48 3.96 -3.63
C LYS A 247 -17.31 3.03 -3.30
N LEU A 248 -16.48 2.70 -4.29
CA LEU A 248 -15.29 1.87 -4.10
C LEU A 248 -14.24 2.59 -3.25
N LEU A 249 -14.04 3.89 -3.46
CA LEU A 249 -13.16 4.75 -2.64
C LEU A 249 -13.65 4.83 -1.20
N LYS A 250 -14.96 5.00 -0.98
CA LYS A 250 -15.55 4.99 0.36
C LYS A 250 -15.33 3.64 1.05
N LEU A 251 -15.64 2.54 0.37
CA LEU A 251 -15.43 1.18 0.88
C LEU A 251 -13.96 0.90 1.19
N THR A 252 -13.04 1.37 0.34
CA THR A 252 -11.59 1.25 0.54
C THR A 252 -11.13 2.06 1.75
N GLY A 253 -11.66 3.27 1.92
CA GLY A 253 -11.41 4.09 3.11
C GLY A 253 -11.88 3.41 4.40
N ASP A 254 -13.10 2.87 4.41
CA ASP A 254 -13.65 2.16 5.56
C ASP A 254 -12.80 0.91 5.91
N MET A 255 -12.36 0.15 4.89
CA MET A 255 -11.45 -0.99 5.10
C MET A 255 -10.09 -0.57 5.65
N LEU A 256 -9.50 0.52 5.17
CA LEU A 256 -8.22 1.03 5.67
C LEU A 256 -8.31 1.45 7.14
N VAL A 257 -9.41 2.11 7.54
CA VAL A 257 -9.65 2.49 8.94
C VAL A 257 -9.77 1.24 9.81
N GLN A 258 -10.49 0.21 9.34
CA GLN A 258 -10.64 -1.04 10.08
C GLN A 258 -9.32 -1.82 10.20
N ILE A 259 -8.49 -1.84 9.15
CA ILE A 259 -7.16 -2.46 9.18
C ILE A 259 -6.26 -1.69 10.16
N LEU A 260 -6.25 -0.35 10.10
CA LEU A 260 -5.49 0.48 11.03
C LEU A 260 -5.92 0.22 12.48
N PHE A 261 -7.22 0.15 12.75
CA PHE A 261 -7.75 -0.17 14.07
C PHE A 261 -7.31 -1.55 14.56
N PHE A 262 -7.37 -2.58 13.69
CA PHE A 262 -6.90 -3.92 14.03
C PHE A 262 -5.40 -3.95 14.33
N VAL A 263 -4.59 -3.24 13.56
CA VAL A 263 -3.14 -3.13 13.82
C VAL A 263 -2.88 -2.43 15.15
N LEU A 264 -3.61 -1.35 15.48
CA LEU A 264 -3.52 -0.68 16.77
C LEU A 264 -3.94 -1.61 17.93
N LEU A 265 -5.01 -2.39 17.77
CA LEU A 265 -5.40 -3.38 18.76
C LEU A 265 -4.36 -4.49 18.94
N MET A 266 -3.84 -5.05 17.84
CA MET A 266 -2.83 -6.09 17.92
C MET A 266 -1.52 -5.58 18.52
N THR A 267 -1.10 -4.36 18.18
CA THR A 267 0.11 -3.76 18.77
C THR A 267 -0.09 -3.44 20.25
N THR A 268 -1.27 -2.96 20.67
CA THR A 268 -1.55 -2.71 22.10
C THR A 268 -1.59 -4.01 22.91
N VAL A 269 -2.29 -5.04 22.44
CA VAL A 269 -2.34 -6.35 23.12
C VAL A 269 -0.94 -6.97 23.19
N ASN A 270 -0.21 -7.03 22.08
CA ASN A 270 1.12 -7.64 22.05
C ASN A 270 2.18 -6.82 22.81
N SER A 271 2.11 -5.49 22.80
CA SER A 271 3.00 -4.63 23.61
C SER A 271 2.85 -4.90 25.10
N THR A 272 1.63 -5.23 25.54
CA THR A 272 1.40 -5.57 26.93
C THR A 272 1.83 -6.98 27.27
N GLN A 273 2.10 -7.90 26.35
CA GLN A 273 2.36 -9.31 26.67
C GLN A 273 3.85 -9.62 26.85
N ASN A 274 4.30 -9.74 28.10
CA ASN A 274 5.67 -10.15 28.42
C ASN A 274 5.75 -11.68 28.49
N SER A 275 6.51 -12.31 27.58
CA SER A 275 6.71 -13.78 27.55
C SER A 275 7.26 -14.33 28.87
N SER A 276 8.08 -13.55 29.57
CA SER A 276 8.71 -13.95 30.84
C SER A 276 7.76 -13.96 32.04
N ARG A 277 6.54 -13.41 31.94
CA ARG A 277 5.58 -13.39 33.06
C ARG A 277 5.22 -14.78 33.54
N PHE A 278 4.98 -15.68 32.60
CA PHE A 278 4.59 -17.05 32.92
C PHE A 278 5.68 -17.76 33.73
N TYR A 279 6.93 -17.68 33.26
CA TYR A 279 8.06 -18.30 33.96
C TYR A 279 8.34 -17.67 35.31
N PHE A 280 8.22 -16.34 35.42
CA PHE A 280 8.40 -15.63 36.68
C PHE A 280 7.34 -16.04 37.71
N HIS A 281 6.07 -16.05 37.32
CA HIS A 281 4.98 -16.55 38.15
C HIS A 281 5.20 -18.01 38.56
N GLN A 282 5.59 -18.87 37.62
CA GLN A 282 5.84 -20.29 37.89
C GLN A 282 7.00 -20.49 38.88
N ALA A 283 8.07 -19.69 38.78
CA ALA A 283 9.20 -19.74 39.70
C ALA A 283 8.79 -19.36 41.13
N LEU A 284 8.06 -18.25 41.28
CA LEU A 284 7.52 -17.83 42.57
C LEU A 284 6.54 -18.88 43.13
N TRP A 285 5.64 -19.38 42.29
CA TRP A 285 4.71 -20.44 42.66
C TRP A 285 5.44 -21.66 43.22
N LYS A 286 6.45 -22.16 42.52
CA LYS A 286 7.21 -23.35 42.94
C LYS A 286 7.96 -23.12 44.25
N SER A 287 8.47 -21.92 44.49
CA SER A 287 9.20 -21.59 45.72
C SER A 287 8.30 -21.60 46.96
N PHE A 288 7.11 -21.00 46.88
CA PHE A 288 6.21 -20.84 48.04
C PHE A 288 5.16 -21.96 48.19
N SER A 289 4.81 -22.67 47.11
CA SER A 289 3.80 -23.74 47.16
C SER A 289 4.28 -24.99 47.91
N HIS A 290 5.60 -25.20 48.01
CA HIS A 290 6.16 -26.38 48.65
C HIS A 290 5.71 -26.49 50.12
N ARG A 291 5.06 -27.61 50.46
CA ARG A 291 4.46 -27.92 51.78
C ARG A 291 3.37 -26.96 52.25
N PHE A 292 3.04 -25.91 51.50
CA PHE A 292 1.96 -24.99 51.86
C PHE A 292 0.60 -25.66 51.76
N SER A 293 0.40 -26.49 50.72
CA SER A 293 -0.81 -27.31 50.54
C SER A 293 -0.99 -28.41 51.58
N GLU A 294 0.06 -28.76 52.33
CA GLU A 294 0.02 -29.80 53.37
C GLU A 294 -0.47 -29.27 54.72
N ILE A 295 -0.63 -27.94 54.87
CA ILE A 295 -1.05 -27.31 56.12
C ILE A 295 -2.55 -27.59 56.36
N LYS A 296 -2.82 -28.54 57.26
CA LYS A 296 -4.19 -28.92 57.66
C LYS A 296 -4.74 -28.16 58.87
N LEU A 297 -3.88 -27.55 59.67
CA LEU A 297 -4.26 -26.72 60.82
C LEU A 297 -3.57 -25.37 60.75
N MET A 298 -4.27 -24.33 61.17
CA MET A 298 -3.76 -22.95 61.25
C MET A 298 -2.48 -22.87 62.11
N ASN A 299 -2.35 -23.67 63.17
CA ASN A 299 -1.15 -23.70 64.02
C ASN A 299 0.10 -24.23 63.30
N HIS A 300 -0.05 -25.06 62.25
CA HIS A 300 1.07 -25.55 61.45
C HIS A 300 1.61 -24.50 60.46
N PHE A 301 1.00 -23.31 60.42
CA PHE A 301 1.53 -22.18 59.67
C PHE A 301 2.92 -21.75 60.17
N TYR A 302 3.13 -21.60 61.49
CA TYR A 302 4.40 -21.13 62.04
C TYR A 302 5.60 -22.02 61.66
N PRO A 303 5.56 -23.36 61.82
CA PRO A 303 6.67 -24.20 61.38
C PRO A 303 6.87 -24.14 59.87
N TRP A 304 5.81 -24.07 59.05
CA TRP A 304 5.96 -23.87 57.61
C TRP A 304 6.59 -22.51 57.28
N ALA A 305 6.16 -21.45 57.94
CA ALA A 305 6.66 -20.10 57.72
C ALA A 305 8.16 -19.99 58.06
N SER A 306 8.58 -20.63 59.15
CA SER A 306 9.99 -20.65 59.55
C SER A 306 10.88 -21.45 58.59
N HIS A 307 10.39 -22.56 58.02
CA HIS A 307 11.21 -23.46 57.19
C HIS A 307 11.15 -23.16 55.69
N THR A 308 10.04 -22.62 55.19
CA THR A 308 9.82 -22.38 53.76
C THR A 308 9.67 -20.90 53.45
N LEU A 309 8.81 -20.16 54.18
CA LEU A 309 8.51 -18.76 53.85
C LEU A 309 9.70 -17.83 54.11
N LEU A 310 10.25 -17.85 55.33
CA LEU A 310 11.34 -16.95 55.72
C LEU A 310 12.61 -17.17 54.88
N PRO A 311 13.08 -18.41 54.66
CA PRO A 311 14.27 -18.62 53.84
C PRO A 311 14.04 -18.13 52.41
N ASN A 312 12.85 -18.37 51.83
CA ASN A 312 12.55 -17.91 50.48
C ASN A 312 12.45 -16.38 50.36
N LEU A 313 11.84 -15.70 51.34
CA LEU A 313 11.69 -14.24 51.33
C LEU A 313 12.99 -13.49 51.59
N TYR A 314 13.82 -14.02 52.49
CA TYR A 314 15.07 -13.39 52.92
C TYR A 314 16.24 -14.30 52.51
N GLY A 315 16.68 -14.17 51.27
CA GLY A 315 17.82 -14.92 50.73
C GLY A 315 19.16 -14.48 51.33
N ASP A 316 20.24 -15.08 50.83
CA ASP A 316 21.61 -14.80 51.30
C ASP A 316 22.04 -13.34 51.07
N TYR A 317 21.48 -12.70 50.04
CA TYR A 317 21.72 -11.30 49.72
C TYR A 317 20.62 -10.41 50.29
N THR A 318 21.02 -9.36 51.02
CA THR A 318 20.08 -8.44 51.68
C THR A 318 19.11 -7.81 50.68
N GLY A 319 17.81 -8.03 50.90
CA GLY A 319 16.72 -7.49 50.08
C GLY A 319 16.32 -8.37 48.89
N PHE A 320 17.11 -9.37 48.53
CA PHE A 320 16.78 -10.33 47.47
C PHE A 320 16.11 -11.59 48.04
N ILE A 321 15.22 -12.16 47.24
CA ILE A 321 14.61 -13.48 47.44
C ILE A 321 15.66 -14.56 47.13
N THR A 322 15.40 -15.81 47.51
CA THR A 322 16.28 -16.96 47.23
C THR A 322 16.64 -17.17 45.77
N ASP A 323 15.88 -16.60 44.83
CA ASP A 323 16.19 -16.64 43.41
C ASP A 323 17.40 -15.76 43.02
N GLY A 324 17.87 -14.90 43.93
CA GLY A 324 19.02 -14.00 43.76
C GLY A 324 18.81 -12.86 42.76
N ASN A 325 17.64 -12.79 42.12
CA ASN A 325 17.35 -11.87 41.02
C ASN A 325 16.14 -10.99 41.30
N SER A 326 15.26 -11.41 42.20
CA SER A 326 14.07 -10.67 42.56
C SER A 326 14.23 -9.99 43.92
N PHE A 327 13.77 -8.76 43.98
CA PHE A 327 13.85 -7.90 45.16
C PHE A 327 12.50 -7.87 45.87
N LEU A 328 12.52 -8.05 47.19
CA LEU A 328 11.33 -7.93 48.04
C LEU A 328 11.02 -6.44 48.28
N LEU A 329 9.88 -5.97 47.78
CA LEU A 329 9.45 -4.59 47.94
C LEU A 329 8.56 -4.44 49.18
N GLY A 330 8.96 -3.51 50.06
CA GLY A 330 8.17 -3.15 51.22
C GLY A 330 8.36 -4.10 52.40
N ASN A 331 7.27 -4.42 53.08
CA ASN A 331 7.22 -5.36 54.20
C ASN A 331 6.27 -6.50 53.85
N VAL A 332 6.51 -7.67 54.42
CA VAL A 332 5.58 -8.80 54.32
C VAL A 332 4.51 -8.60 55.38
N LEU A 333 3.25 -8.53 54.93
CA LEU A 333 2.07 -8.32 55.76
C LEU A 333 1.42 -9.67 56.05
N LEU A 334 1.22 -9.98 57.32
CA LEU A 334 0.32 -11.02 57.78
C LEU A 334 -0.99 -10.35 58.16
N ARG A 335 -2.10 -10.80 57.58
CA ARG A 335 -3.43 -10.28 57.88
C ARG A 335 -4.35 -11.42 58.27
N GLN A 336 -5.00 -11.30 59.42
CA GLN A 336 -5.86 -12.33 59.99
C GLN A 336 -7.29 -11.84 60.06
N ILE A 337 -8.20 -12.72 59.68
CA ILE A 337 -9.64 -12.54 59.85
C ILE A 337 -10.16 -13.55 60.86
N ARG A 338 -10.93 -13.05 61.82
CA ARG A 338 -11.46 -13.80 62.95
C ARG A 338 -12.99 -13.72 62.96
N ILE A 339 -13.61 -14.70 63.61
CA ILE A 339 -15.06 -14.74 63.83
C ILE A 339 -15.40 -14.63 65.31
N LEU A 340 -16.47 -13.90 65.64
CA LEU A 340 -16.84 -13.62 67.03
C LEU A 340 -17.30 -14.89 67.77
N LYS A 341 -18.15 -15.69 67.10
CA LYS A 341 -18.64 -17.00 67.56
C LYS A 341 -18.94 -17.90 66.36
N PRO A 342 -18.65 -19.20 66.42
CA PRO A 342 -19.16 -20.17 65.46
C PRO A 342 -20.68 -20.35 65.68
N SER A 343 -21.49 -19.48 65.06
CA SER A 343 -22.95 -19.56 65.03
C SER A 343 -23.42 -19.54 63.56
N HIS A 344 -24.72 -19.67 63.31
CA HIS A 344 -25.32 -19.72 61.97
C HIS A 344 -24.99 -18.53 61.05
N GLN A 345 -24.46 -17.43 61.60
CA GLN A 345 -23.88 -16.32 60.84
C GLN A 345 -22.44 -16.12 61.31
N ASP A 346 -21.48 -16.42 60.42
CA ASP A 346 -20.04 -16.17 60.62
C ASP A 346 -19.78 -14.66 60.60
N LEU A 347 -20.13 -13.96 61.68
CA LEU A 347 -19.87 -12.54 61.84
C LEU A 347 -18.38 -12.30 62.12
N GLU A 348 -17.77 -11.41 61.33
CA GLU A 348 -16.39 -10.98 61.48
C GLU A 348 -16.17 -10.27 62.83
N ASP A 349 -15.08 -10.62 63.50
CA ASP A 349 -14.66 -10.05 64.79
C ASP A 349 -13.89 -8.75 64.57
N THR A 350 -14.55 -7.62 64.85
CA THR A 350 -14.02 -6.26 64.66
C THR A 350 -13.61 -5.60 65.98
N GLU A 351 -13.57 -6.34 67.08
CA GLU A 351 -13.25 -5.79 68.40
C GLU A 351 -11.74 -5.57 68.59
N ASN A 352 -11.38 -4.67 69.51
CA ASN A 352 -9.98 -4.44 69.85
C ASN A 352 -9.60 -5.29 71.07
N TYR A 353 -8.47 -6.00 70.97
CA TYR A 353 -8.01 -6.90 72.02
C TYR A 353 -6.66 -6.47 72.60
N ARG A 354 -6.34 -7.10 73.73
CA ARG A 354 -5.00 -7.13 74.31
C ARG A 354 -4.30 -8.43 73.94
N VAL A 355 -3.01 -8.47 74.27
CA VAL A 355 -2.16 -9.67 74.15
C VAL A 355 -2.90 -10.92 74.62
N ASN A 356 -2.84 -11.96 73.78
CA ASN A 356 -3.53 -13.25 73.94
C ASN A 356 -5.06 -13.15 73.85
N TRP A 357 -5.59 -12.30 72.95
CA TRP A 357 -7.03 -12.15 72.68
C TRP A 357 -7.88 -11.84 73.93
N ARG A 358 -7.32 -11.06 74.85
CA ARG A 358 -8.02 -10.64 76.08
C ARG A 358 -8.82 -9.36 75.83
N PRO A 359 -9.96 -9.16 76.50
CA PRO A 359 -10.76 -7.96 76.33
C PRO A 359 -9.95 -6.69 76.65
N PRO A 360 -10.27 -5.57 75.99
CA PRO A 360 -9.52 -4.34 76.15
C PRO A 360 -9.69 -3.80 77.58
N LYS A 361 -8.62 -3.28 78.18
CA LYS A 361 -8.75 -2.46 79.39
C LYS A 361 -9.16 -1.06 78.95
N THR A 362 -10.06 -0.44 79.71
CA THR A 362 -10.63 0.89 79.47
C THR A 362 -9.61 2.04 79.29
N ASN A 363 -8.32 1.85 79.60
CA ASN A 363 -7.33 2.92 79.68
C ASN A 363 -6.06 2.71 78.80
N SER A 364 -6.11 1.96 77.69
CA SER A 364 -4.97 1.87 76.76
C SER A 364 -5.20 2.63 75.46
N THR A 365 -4.33 3.62 75.20
CA THR A 365 -4.28 4.49 74.02
C THR A 365 -3.16 4.10 73.04
N GLU A 366 -2.78 2.82 72.96
CA GLU A 366 -1.79 2.38 71.97
C GLU A 366 -2.50 2.10 70.64
N SER A 367 -2.40 3.06 69.72
CA SER A 367 -3.14 3.08 68.46
C SER A 367 -2.60 2.13 67.38
N ASP A 368 -1.46 1.46 67.59
CA ASP A 368 -0.81 0.62 66.58
C ASP A 368 -0.30 -0.70 67.19
N SER A 369 -1.24 -1.55 67.61
CA SER A 369 -0.93 -2.88 68.15
C SER A 369 -1.57 -3.97 67.30
N ILE A 370 -0.86 -5.09 67.16
CA ILE A 370 -1.23 -6.27 66.37
C ILE A 370 -2.56 -6.95 66.79
N TRP A 371 -3.14 -6.49 67.90
CA TRP A 371 -4.39 -6.97 68.50
C TRP A 371 -5.57 -6.02 68.24
N HIS A 372 -5.36 -4.92 67.52
CA HIS A 372 -6.42 -3.98 67.12
C HIS A 372 -6.88 -4.28 65.70
N TYR A 373 -8.19 -4.22 65.50
CA TYR A 373 -8.79 -4.42 64.20
C TYR A 373 -8.58 -3.19 63.32
N GLN A 374 -8.13 -3.41 62.08
CA GLN A 374 -7.98 -2.35 61.08
C GLN A 374 -9.08 -2.51 60.03
N ASN A 375 -9.77 -1.41 59.75
CA ASN A 375 -10.84 -1.39 58.77
C ASN A 375 -10.27 -1.38 57.34
N GLN A 376 -11.13 -1.67 56.37
CA GLN A 376 -10.74 -1.72 54.96
C GLN A 376 -10.18 -0.38 54.44
N GLU A 377 -10.73 0.75 54.87
CA GLU A 377 -10.30 2.08 54.43
C GLU A 377 -8.91 2.45 54.93
N THR A 378 -8.56 2.10 56.17
CA THR A 378 -7.22 2.34 56.74
C THR A 378 -6.16 1.47 56.12
N LEU A 379 -6.50 0.24 55.74
CA LEU A 379 -5.60 -0.67 55.03
C LEU A 379 -5.53 -0.39 53.53
N GLY A 380 -6.52 0.30 52.95
CA GLY A 380 -6.64 0.48 51.50
C GLY A 380 -6.83 -0.84 50.75
N ALA A 381 -7.27 -1.90 51.45
CA ALA A 381 -7.44 -3.23 50.89
C ALA A 381 -8.84 -3.41 50.29
N TYR A 382 -9.03 -4.46 49.50
CA TYR A 382 -10.32 -4.81 48.90
C TYR A 382 -10.78 -6.19 49.36
N PRO A 383 -12.08 -6.51 49.30
CA PRO A 383 -12.56 -7.83 49.65
C PRO A 383 -11.95 -8.91 48.75
N ILE A 384 -11.42 -9.97 49.34
CA ILE A 384 -10.79 -11.08 48.62
C ILE A 384 -11.74 -12.26 48.62
N GLN A 385 -12.06 -12.76 47.42
CA GLN A 385 -12.84 -13.99 47.27
C GLN A 385 -11.93 -15.19 47.55
N GLY A 386 -12.23 -15.90 48.63
CA GLY A 386 -11.62 -17.18 48.95
C GLY A 386 -12.38 -18.36 48.35
N GLU A 387 -11.96 -19.57 48.73
CA GLU A 387 -12.67 -20.80 48.34
C GLU A 387 -13.97 -20.98 49.13
N PHE A 388 -13.94 -20.73 50.45
CA PHE A 388 -15.11 -20.96 51.31
C PHE A 388 -15.99 -19.73 51.50
N ALA A 389 -15.41 -18.53 51.46
CA ALA A 389 -16.13 -17.29 51.70
C ALA A 389 -15.43 -16.10 51.04
N THR A 390 -16.17 -15.00 50.88
CA THR A 390 -15.59 -13.70 50.57
C THR A 390 -15.20 -13.00 51.86
N TYR A 391 -13.94 -12.62 51.94
CA TYR A 391 -13.34 -11.98 53.09
C TYR A 391 -13.28 -10.48 52.90
N SER A 392 -13.55 -9.70 53.94
CA SER A 392 -13.42 -8.24 53.88
C SER A 392 -11.94 -7.83 53.70
N GLY A 393 -11.71 -6.60 53.26
CA GLY A 393 -10.35 -6.05 53.21
C GLY A 393 -9.80 -5.67 54.60
N GLY A 394 -10.58 -5.82 55.67
CA GLY A 394 -10.15 -5.54 57.03
C GLY A 394 -9.32 -6.67 57.65
N GLY A 395 -9.02 -6.52 58.94
CA GLY A 395 -8.46 -7.58 59.77
C GLY A 395 -7.40 -7.09 60.76
N TYR A 396 -6.83 -8.05 61.48
CA TYR A 396 -5.68 -7.82 62.37
C TYR A 396 -4.42 -7.99 61.56
N THR A 397 -3.53 -7.00 61.57
CA THR A 397 -2.33 -7.02 60.72
C THR A 397 -1.03 -7.01 61.51
N VAL A 398 -0.04 -7.72 60.97
CA VAL A 398 1.32 -7.80 61.51
C VAL A 398 2.32 -7.66 60.38
N ARG A 399 3.36 -6.86 60.60
CA ARG A 399 4.46 -6.68 59.65
C ARG A 399 5.67 -7.49 60.13
N LEU A 400 6.15 -8.41 59.29
CA LEU A 400 7.32 -9.25 59.62
C LEU A 400 8.65 -8.47 59.61
N GLY A 401 8.69 -7.35 58.88
CA GLY A 401 9.88 -6.51 58.72
C GLY A 401 10.71 -6.87 57.49
N ARG A 402 11.92 -6.30 57.38
CA ARG A 402 12.80 -6.46 56.20
C ARG A 402 13.97 -7.42 56.41
N ASN A 403 14.21 -7.84 57.65
CA ASN A 403 15.34 -8.69 58.00
C ASN A 403 14.83 -10.06 58.42
N SER A 404 15.56 -11.12 58.05
CA SER A 404 15.24 -12.49 58.47
C SER A 404 15.17 -12.60 60.00
N SER A 405 16.16 -12.06 60.73
CA SER A 405 16.20 -12.12 62.18
C SER A 405 15.04 -11.38 62.87
N THR A 406 14.57 -10.27 62.32
CA THR A 406 13.40 -9.56 62.85
C THR A 406 12.13 -10.35 62.57
N ALA A 407 12.00 -10.91 61.36
CA ALA A 407 10.85 -11.71 60.97
C ALA A 407 10.74 -13.00 61.80
N THR A 408 11.86 -13.68 62.09
CA THR A 408 11.89 -14.83 62.99
C THR A 408 11.43 -14.48 64.40
N ARG A 409 11.90 -13.35 64.96
CA ARG A 409 11.47 -12.89 66.30
C ARG A 409 9.98 -12.55 66.33
N VAL A 410 9.47 -11.90 65.29
CA VAL A 410 8.05 -11.59 65.15
C VAL A 410 7.23 -12.88 65.08
N LEU A 411 7.61 -13.83 64.23
CA LEU A 411 6.91 -15.12 64.14
C LEU A 411 6.91 -15.89 65.48
N GLN A 412 8.05 -15.94 66.17
CA GLN A 412 8.14 -16.57 67.49
C GLN A 412 7.23 -15.88 68.51
N HIS A 413 7.16 -14.55 68.49
CA HIS A 413 6.26 -13.80 69.36
C HIS A 413 4.78 -14.09 69.06
N LEU A 414 4.40 -14.18 67.79
CA LEU A 414 3.03 -14.52 67.37
C LEU A 414 2.65 -15.94 67.79
N GLU A 415 3.59 -16.90 67.67
CA GLU A 415 3.38 -18.28 68.09
C GLU A 415 3.22 -18.40 69.61
N GLN A 416 4.08 -17.74 70.39
CA GLN A 416 4.03 -17.73 71.86
C GLN A 416 2.78 -17.04 72.41
N SER A 417 2.26 -16.04 71.70
CA SER A 417 1.05 -15.30 72.09
C SER A 417 -0.25 -15.92 71.58
N HIS A 418 -0.18 -17.05 70.88
CA HIS A 418 -1.34 -17.71 70.25
C HIS A 418 -2.16 -16.76 69.40
N TRP A 419 -1.49 -15.95 68.58
CA TRP A 419 -2.15 -14.99 67.69
C TRP A 419 -3.09 -15.72 66.70
N LEU A 420 -2.67 -16.86 66.17
CA LEU A 420 -3.56 -17.79 65.46
C LEU A 420 -4.23 -18.75 66.46
N ASP A 421 -5.56 -18.83 66.40
CA ASP A 421 -6.38 -19.66 67.28
C ASP A 421 -7.57 -20.32 66.54
N CYS A 422 -8.43 -21.02 67.27
CA CYS A 422 -9.62 -21.68 66.70
C CYS A 422 -10.68 -20.72 66.14
N ARG A 423 -10.61 -19.42 66.43
CA ARG A 423 -11.52 -18.40 65.88
C ARG A 423 -10.98 -17.77 64.61
N THR A 424 -9.76 -18.12 64.22
CA THR A 424 -9.14 -17.64 62.99
C THR A 424 -9.78 -18.33 61.80
N LYS A 425 -10.48 -17.54 60.98
CA LYS A 425 -11.17 -18.02 59.78
C LYS A 425 -10.24 -18.02 58.58
N SER A 426 -9.45 -16.96 58.42
CA SER A 426 -8.50 -16.85 57.30
C SER A 426 -7.24 -16.08 57.69
N LEU A 427 -6.12 -16.49 57.10
CA LEU A 427 -4.82 -15.84 57.21
C LEU A 427 -4.30 -15.52 55.80
N PHE A 428 -3.92 -14.27 55.60
CA PHE A 428 -3.31 -13.77 54.37
C PHE A 428 -1.85 -13.44 54.63
N VAL A 429 -0.97 -13.88 53.73
CA VAL A 429 0.43 -13.42 53.65
C VAL A 429 0.58 -12.66 52.34
N GLU A 430 0.80 -11.36 52.45
CA GLU A 430 0.80 -10.43 51.33
C GLU A 430 2.17 -9.76 51.21
N PHE A 431 2.78 -9.83 50.03
CA PHE A 431 4.04 -9.16 49.73
C PHE A 431 4.20 -8.90 48.23
N VAL A 432 5.07 -7.96 47.88
CA VAL A 432 5.34 -7.59 46.49
C VAL A 432 6.78 -7.92 46.15
N VAL A 433 6.96 -8.55 44.99
CA VAL A 433 8.27 -8.94 44.46
C VAL A 433 8.50 -8.18 43.15
N PHE A 434 9.70 -7.63 42.99
CA PHE A 434 10.11 -6.98 41.75
C PHE A 434 11.34 -7.65 41.17
N ASN A 435 11.25 -8.07 39.91
CA ASN A 435 12.39 -8.61 39.18
C ASN A 435 12.93 -7.57 38.19
N ALA A 436 14.16 -7.12 38.44
CA ALA A 436 14.80 -6.08 37.63
C ALA A 436 15.18 -6.56 36.23
N ASN A 437 15.50 -7.84 36.05
CA ASN A 437 15.95 -8.39 34.77
C ASN A 437 14.82 -8.39 33.72
N VAL A 438 13.58 -8.63 34.16
CA VAL A 438 12.39 -8.64 33.28
C VAL A 438 11.48 -7.43 33.49
N ASN A 439 11.84 -6.52 34.40
CA ASN A 439 11.08 -5.33 34.80
C ASN A 439 9.60 -5.66 35.10
N LEU A 440 9.38 -6.66 35.95
CA LEU A 440 8.05 -7.11 36.35
C LEU A 440 7.87 -7.01 37.86
N PHE A 441 6.69 -6.54 38.25
CA PHE A 441 6.18 -6.65 39.62
C PHE A 441 5.25 -7.87 39.68
N CYS A 442 5.29 -8.59 40.79
CA CYS A 442 4.33 -9.63 41.12
C CYS A 442 3.83 -9.42 42.54
N VAL A 443 2.52 -9.39 42.70
CA VAL A 443 1.87 -9.31 44.02
C VAL A 443 1.52 -10.74 44.43
N VAL A 444 2.07 -11.19 45.54
CA VAL A 444 1.86 -12.56 46.05
C VAL A 444 0.95 -12.49 47.27
N THR A 445 -0.15 -13.24 47.20
CA THR A 445 -1.12 -13.39 48.29
C THR A 445 -1.30 -14.88 48.59
N LEU A 446 -0.74 -15.33 49.69
CA LEU A 446 -0.99 -16.68 50.21
C LEU A 446 -2.19 -16.61 51.15
N ILE A 447 -3.19 -17.46 50.94
CA ILE A 447 -4.42 -17.51 51.71
C ILE A 447 -4.48 -18.87 52.42
N LEU A 448 -4.68 -18.85 53.72
CA LEU A 448 -4.92 -20.04 54.52
C LEU A 448 -6.31 -19.92 55.13
N GLU A 449 -7.25 -20.74 54.68
CA GLU A 449 -8.64 -20.70 55.13
C GLU A 449 -8.93 -21.86 56.07
N SER A 450 -9.54 -21.58 57.22
CA SER A 450 -9.98 -22.57 58.18
C SER A 450 -11.50 -22.69 58.17
N ASN A 451 -11.98 -23.92 58.05
CA ASN A 451 -13.38 -24.28 58.24
C ASN A 451 -13.50 -25.33 59.37
N ASN A 452 -14.72 -25.68 59.76
CA ASN A 452 -15.02 -26.62 60.84
C ASN A 452 -14.42 -28.03 60.63
N VAL A 453 -14.00 -28.37 59.40
CA VAL A 453 -13.42 -29.68 59.04
C VAL A 453 -11.88 -29.64 58.97
N GLY A 454 -11.28 -28.45 58.79
CA GLY A 454 -9.83 -28.30 58.65
C GLY A 454 -9.44 -27.04 57.88
N THR A 455 -8.14 -26.90 57.65
CA THR A 455 -7.54 -25.77 56.95
C THR A 455 -7.22 -26.13 55.49
N LYS A 456 -7.47 -25.21 54.56
CA LYS A 456 -7.12 -25.29 53.14
C LYS A 456 -6.22 -24.12 52.78
N ALA A 457 -5.14 -24.41 52.07
CA ALA A 457 -4.18 -23.42 51.61
C ALA A 457 -4.41 -23.11 50.13
N LEU A 458 -4.48 -21.83 49.78
CA LEU A 458 -4.63 -21.31 48.43
C LEU A 458 -3.52 -20.30 48.18
N LEU A 459 -2.84 -20.40 47.05
CA LEU A 459 -1.89 -19.38 46.63
C LEU A 459 -2.53 -18.62 45.47
N SER A 460 -2.61 -17.29 45.59
CA SER A 460 -2.97 -16.41 44.50
C SER A 460 -1.81 -15.45 44.24
N SER A 461 -1.57 -15.14 42.97
CA SER A 461 -0.61 -14.10 42.60
C SER A 461 -1.09 -13.40 41.34
N LEU A 462 -0.87 -12.09 41.31
CA LEU A 462 -1.29 -11.17 40.26
C LEU A 462 -0.07 -10.49 39.64
#